data_AF-A0A1X7AEV2-F1
#
_entry.id   AF-A0A1X7AEV2-F1
#
_cell.length_a   1.000
_cell.length_b   1.000
_cell.length_c   1.000
_cell.angle_alpha   90.00
_cell.angle_beta   90.00
_cell.angle_gamma   90.00
#
_symmetry.space_group_name_H-M   'P 1'
#
loop_
_entity.id
_entity.type
_entity.pdbx_description
1 polymer ?
#
loop_
_entity_poly.entity_id
_entity_poly.type
_entity_poly.pdbx_seq_one_letter_code
_entity_poly.pdbx_strand_id
1 'polypeptide(L)'
;MRTEEEQVAALKQFWKDYGSAILLGVLISLALVYGWKAWNNHKAEQAQVSSGLYQELLDLSLNQPGQALTTEQQASFDNLLNTLKADHQDTVYTQFAALLKAARSVQDGNLGAAREQLEWVLQKNPKQDVATIARMRLARVEMADGQAEKALEILNQIDQPGAFKASYEEYRGDVLLALGRSDEARTAYQLAVDLAEQNGQPRPLVALKLDDLAKTGE
;
A
#
# COMPACT_ATOMS: atom_id res chain seq x y z
N MET A 1 -32.13 -55.24 20.59
CA MET A 1 -31.91 -54.77 19.21
C MET A 1 -33.20 -54.14 18.76
N ARG A 2 -33.22 -52.85 18.41
CA ARG A 2 -34.44 -52.20 17.90
C ARG A 2 -34.82 -52.85 16.57
N THR A 3 -36.07 -53.27 16.43
CA THR A 3 -36.60 -53.84 15.17
C THR A 3 -36.56 -52.76 14.07
N GLU A 4 -36.45 -53.18 12.81
CA GLU A 4 -36.36 -52.25 11.68
C GLU A 4 -37.55 -51.27 11.63
N GLU A 5 -38.74 -51.72 12.05
CA GLU A 5 -39.95 -50.88 12.11
C GLU A 5 -39.83 -49.73 13.13
N GLU A 6 -39.21 -49.97 14.30
CA GLU A 6 -39.01 -48.94 15.33
C GLU A 6 -38.01 -47.88 14.89
N GLN A 7 -36.99 -48.26 14.12
CA GLN A 7 -36.00 -47.32 13.57
C GLN A 7 -36.62 -46.41 12.52
N VAL A 8 -37.49 -46.95 11.66
CA VAL A 8 -38.21 -46.18 10.64
C VAL A 8 -39.22 -45.21 11.25
N ALA A 9 -39.94 -45.62 12.30
CA ALA A 9 -40.88 -44.76 13.00
C ALA A 9 -40.17 -43.57 13.70
N ALA A 10 -39.02 -43.82 14.32
CA ALA A 10 -38.21 -42.79 14.96
C ALA A 10 -37.69 -41.75 13.95
N LEU A 11 -37.26 -42.18 12.76
CA LEU A 11 -36.79 -41.28 11.70
C LEU A 11 -37.93 -40.41 11.13
N LYS A 12 -39.12 -40.99 10.91
CA LYS A 12 -40.31 -40.23 10.48
C LYS A 12 -40.71 -39.16 11.49
N GLN A 13 -40.69 -39.49 12.78
CA GLN A 13 -41.01 -38.55 13.84
C GLN A 13 -39.97 -37.43 13.95
N PHE A 14 -38.68 -37.77 13.89
CA PHE A 14 -37.59 -36.78 13.88
C PHE A 14 -37.73 -35.80 12.71
N TRP A 15 -38.02 -36.29 11.51
CA TRP A 15 -38.19 -35.42 10.34
C TRP A 15 -39.45 -34.54 10.45
N LYS A 16 -40.53 -35.07 11.03
CA LYS A 16 -41.74 -34.29 11.31
C LYS A 16 -41.48 -33.17 12.32
N ASP A 17 -40.66 -33.43 13.33
CA ASP A 17 -40.39 -32.49 14.42
C ASP A 17 -39.33 -31.45 14.05
N TYR A 18 -38.30 -31.80 13.25
CA TYR A 18 -37.15 -30.94 12.95
C TYR A 18 -36.92 -30.64 11.47
N GLY A 19 -37.64 -31.27 10.55
CA GLY A 19 -37.40 -31.16 9.10
C GLY A 19 -37.49 -29.73 8.58
N SER A 20 -38.42 -28.92 9.09
CA SER A 20 -38.54 -27.49 8.73
C SER A 20 -37.33 -26.68 9.19
N ALA A 21 -36.84 -26.91 10.41
CA ALA A 21 -35.66 -26.23 10.96
C ALA A 21 -34.38 -26.65 10.23
N ILE A 22 -34.23 -27.93 9.89
CA ILE A 22 -33.12 -28.44 9.08
C ILE A 22 -33.15 -27.80 7.68
N LEU A 23 -34.31 -27.80 7.01
CA LEU A 23 -34.45 -27.18 5.69
C LEU A 23 -34.11 -25.68 5.73
N LEU A 24 -34.60 -24.96 6.75
CA LEU A 24 -34.28 -23.54 6.93
C LEU A 24 -32.77 -23.34 7.15
N GLY A 25 -32.15 -24.16 8.00
CA GLY A 25 -30.70 -24.12 8.25
C GLY A 25 -29.87 -24.37 6.99
N VAL A 26 -30.28 -25.33 6.16
CA VAL A 26 -29.65 -25.60 4.85
C VAL A 26 -29.81 -24.41 3.92
N LEU A 27 -31.00 -23.83 3.79
CA LEU A 27 -31.25 -22.67 2.93
C LEU A 27 -30.41 -21.46 3.34
N ILE A 28 -30.35 -21.15 4.63
CA ILE A 28 -29.51 -20.06 5.15
C ILE A 28 -28.03 -20.33 4.86
N SER A 29 -27.57 -21.56 5.08
CA SER A 29 -26.18 -21.95 4.82
C SER A 29 -25.82 -21.79 3.35
N LEU A 30 -26.70 -22.22 2.44
CA LEU A 30 -26.50 -22.04 1.00
C LEU A 30 -26.47 -20.55 0.64
N ALA A 31 -27.42 -19.74 1.14
CA ALA A 31 -27.46 -18.31 0.87
C ALA A 31 -26.16 -17.60 1.32
N LEU A 32 -25.63 -17.94 2.51
CA LEU A 32 -24.36 -17.41 3.00
C LEU A 32 -23.17 -17.79 2.11
N VAL A 33 -23.07 -19.07 1.72
CA VAL A 33 -21.98 -19.56 0.88
C VAL A 33 -22.01 -18.94 -0.52
N TYR A 34 -23.17 -18.93 -1.18
CA TYR A 34 -23.30 -18.34 -2.52
C TYR A 34 -23.17 -16.82 -2.51
N GLY A 35 -23.69 -16.15 -1.47
CA GLY A 35 -23.51 -14.71 -1.28
C GLY A 35 -22.04 -14.33 -1.14
N TRP A 36 -21.28 -15.04 -0.28
CA TRP A 36 -19.84 -14.83 -0.12
C TRP A 36 -19.07 -15.12 -1.42
N LYS A 37 -19.42 -16.20 -2.13
CA LYS A 37 -18.78 -16.55 -3.41
C LYS A 37 -19.05 -15.50 -4.49
N ALA A 38 -20.29 -15.02 -4.61
CA ALA A 38 -20.64 -13.96 -5.56
C ALA A 38 -19.88 -12.66 -5.25
N TRP A 39 -19.79 -12.28 -3.98
CA TRP A 39 -19.01 -11.11 -3.56
C TRP A 39 -17.52 -11.29 -3.88
N ASN A 40 -16.93 -12.44 -3.56
CA ASN A 40 -15.51 -12.68 -3.82
C ASN A 40 -15.20 -12.70 -5.32
N ASN A 41 -16.08 -13.28 -6.15
CA ASN A 41 -15.95 -13.24 -7.60
C ASN A 41 -16.01 -11.80 -8.12
N HIS A 42 -16.95 -10.98 -7.62
CA HIS A 42 -17.05 -9.59 -8.02
C HIS A 42 -15.78 -8.79 -7.66
N LYS A 43 -15.20 -9.01 -6.47
CA LYS A 43 -13.90 -8.42 -6.10
C LYS A 43 -12.76 -8.85 -7.03
N ALA A 44 -12.73 -10.13 -7.41
CA ALA A 44 -11.71 -10.66 -8.32
C ALA A 44 -11.84 -10.06 -9.73
N GLU A 45 -13.06 -9.92 -10.24
CA GLU A 45 -13.33 -9.29 -11.54
C GLU A 45 -12.92 -7.82 -11.55
N GLN A 46 -13.27 -7.05 -10.50
CA GLN A 46 -12.81 -5.66 -10.37
C GLN A 46 -11.29 -5.57 -10.34
N ALA A 47 -10.61 -6.45 -9.59
CA ALA A 47 -9.15 -6.47 -9.54
C ALA A 47 -8.53 -6.78 -10.91
N GLN A 48 -9.15 -7.69 -11.68
CA GLN A 48 -8.70 -8.02 -13.04
C GLN A 48 -8.81 -6.81 -13.98
N VAL A 49 -9.96 -6.13 -14.02
CA VAL A 49 -10.14 -4.92 -14.85
C VAL A 49 -9.16 -3.83 -14.45
N SER A 50 -9.05 -3.57 -13.14
CA SER A 50 -8.14 -2.55 -12.60
C SER A 50 -6.67 -2.86 -12.90
N SER A 51 -6.29 -4.14 -12.92
CA SER A 51 -4.93 -4.55 -13.29
C SER A 51 -4.61 -4.21 -14.75
N GLY A 52 -5.58 -4.36 -15.66
CA GLY A 52 -5.43 -3.98 -17.07
C GLY A 52 -5.25 -2.49 -17.25
N LEU A 53 -6.11 -1.68 -16.61
CA LEU A 53 -5.99 -0.21 -16.63
C LEU A 53 -4.66 0.26 -16.02
N TYR A 54 -4.21 -0.39 -14.94
CA TYR A 54 -2.91 -0.10 -14.35
C TYR A 54 -1.74 -0.47 -15.29
N GLN A 55 -1.85 -1.58 -16.03
CA GLN A 55 -0.86 -1.93 -17.05
C GLN A 55 -0.78 -0.86 -18.15
N GLU A 56 -1.92 -0.35 -18.62
CA GLU A 56 -1.95 0.75 -19.60
C GLU A 56 -1.26 2.02 -19.06
N LEU A 57 -1.47 2.37 -17.79
CA LEU A 57 -0.75 3.47 -17.13
C LEU A 57 0.76 3.23 -17.09
N LEU A 58 1.19 1.99 -16.83
CA LEU A 58 2.60 1.62 -16.85
C LEU A 58 3.19 1.73 -18.26
N ASP A 59 2.47 1.31 -19.30
CA ASP A 59 2.94 1.39 -20.68
C ASP A 59 3.09 2.86 -21.14
N LEU A 60 2.19 3.75 -20.71
CA LEU A 60 2.36 5.19 -20.91
C LEU A 60 3.58 5.73 -20.15
N SER A 61 3.90 5.16 -18.99
CA SER A 61 4.90 5.70 -18.08
C SER A 61 6.32 5.18 -18.27
N LEU A 62 6.48 3.89 -18.49
CA LEU A 62 7.77 3.19 -18.45
C LEU A 62 8.48 3.17 -19.80
N ASN A 63 7.77 3.40 -20.90
CA ASN A 63 8.36 3.45 -22.24
C ASN A 63 9.21 4.70 -22.49
N GLN A 64 9.13 5.71 -21.61
CA GLN A 64 9.94 6.94 -21.67
C GLN A 64 10.41 7.37 -20.27
N PRO A 65 11.29 6.58 -19.61
CA PRO A 65 11.74 6.90 -18.27
C PRO A 65 12.55 8.19 -18.27
N GLY A 66 12.16 9.14 -17.42
CA GLY A 66 12.83 10.44 -17.28
C GLY A 66 12.45 11.50 -18.32
N GLN A 67 11.53 11.21 -19.24
CA GLN A 67 10.95 12.23 -20.12
C GLN A 67 9.57 12.63 -19.62
N ALA A 68 9.25 13.92 -19.79
CA ALA A 68 7.91 14.42 -19.56
C ALA A 68 6.95 13.80 -20.58
N LEU A 69 5.78 13.37 -20.10
CA LEU A 69 4.71 12.92 -20.98
C LEU A 69 4.25 14.07 -21.88
N THR A 70 3.89 13.77 -23.14
CA THR A 70 3.20 14.74 -23.99
C THR A 70 1.85 15.13 -23.37
N THR A 71 1.29 16.28 -23.74
CA THR A 71 -0.04 16.72 -23.24
C THR A 71 -1.12 15.65 -23.45
N GLU A 72 -1.08 14.94 -24.58
CA GLU A 72 -2.02 13.85 -24.89
C GLU A 72 -1.82 12.64 -23.98
N GLN A 73 -0.57 12.25 -23.72
CA GLN A 73 -0.24 11.16 -22.79
C GLN A 73 -0.62 11.52 -21.36
N GLN A 74 -0.43 12.78 -20.94
CA GLN A 74 -0.86 13.26 -19.62
C GLN A 74 -2.37 13.18 -19.47
N ALA A 75 -3.13 13.67 -20.47
CA ALA A 75 -4.59 13.58 -20.46
C ALA A 75 -5.07 12.12 -20.42
N SER A 76 -4.43 11.24 -21.18
CA SER A 76 -4.73 9.80 -21.19
C SER A 76 -4.45 9.15 -19.84
N PHE A 77 -3.31 9.49 -19.22
CA PHE A 77 -2.94 9.03 -17.89
C PHE A 77 -3.99 9.49 -16.85
N ASP A 78 -4.37 10.76 -16.87
CA ASP A 78 -5.32 11.32 -15.90
C ASP A 78 -6.72 10.73 -16.08
N ASN A 79 -7.15 10.49 -17.31
CA ASN A 79 -8.40 9.79 -17.58
C ASN A 79 -8.39 8.36 -17.01
N LEU A 80 -7.34 7.58 -17.28
CA LEU A 80 -7.21 6.22 -16.75
C LEU A 80 -7.20 6.19 -15.21
N LEU A 81 -6.46 7.12 -14.59
CA LEU A 81 -6.45 7.25 -13.13
C LEU A 81 -7.83 7.62 -12.58
N ASN A 82 -8.53 8.54 -13.23
CA ASN A 82 -9.87 8.95 -12.81
C ASN A 82 -10.87 7.79 -12.92
N THR A 83 -10.81 7.00 -13.99
CA THR A 83 -11.61 5.77 -14.13
C THR A 83 -11.31 4.79 -13.00
N LEU A 84 -10.03 4.52 -12.70
CA LEU A 84 -9.64 3.66 -11.58
C LEU A 84 -10.17 4.18 -10.23
N LYS A 85 -10.13 5.50 -10.00
CA LYS A 85 -10.64 6.11 -8.76
C LYS A 85 -12.16 6.16 -8.67
N ALA A 86 -12.87 6.27 -9.79
CA ALA A 86 -14.33 6.30 -9.81
C ALA A 86 -14.91 4.89 -9.63
N ASP A 87 -14.40 3.94 -10.41
CA ASP A 87 -15.05 2.64 -10.59
C ASP A 87 -14.38 1.52 -9.79
N HIS A 88 -13.12 1.73 -9.36
CA HIS A 88 -12.27 0.69 -8.78
C HIS A 88 -11.44 1.16 -7.58
N GLN A 89 -11.92 2.15 -6.82
CA GLN A 89 -11.17 2.78 -5.73
C GLN A 89 -10.65 1.82 -4.65
N ASP A 90 -11.34 0.70 -4.43
CA ASP A 90 -11.01 -0.26 -3.37
C ASP A 90 -9.93 -1.27 -3.79
N THR A 91 -9.47 -1.22 -5.05
CA THR A 91 -8.42 -2.12 -5.54
C THR A 91 -7.04 -1.59 -5.21
N VAL A 92 -6.11 -2.51 -4.95
CA VAL A 92 -4.69 -2.16 -4.75
C VAL A 92 -4.07 -1.52 -6.00
N TYR A 93 -4.59 -1.86 -7.18
CA TYR A 93 -4.13 -1.29 -8.45
C TYR A 93 -4.44 0.21 -8.56
N THR A 94 -5.57 0.68 -8.04
CA THR A 94 -5.86 2.10 -7.96
C THR A 94 -4.91 2.82 -7.00
N GLN A 95 -4.56 2.18 -5.88
CA GLN A 95 -3.55 2.73 -4.96
C GLN A 95 -2.17 2.81 -5.64
N PHE A 96 -1.78 1.79 -6.41
CA PHE A 96 -0.54 1.80 -7.19
C PHE A 96 -0.55 2.87 -8.30
N ALA A 97 -1.68 3.05 -8.98
CA ALA A 97 -1.85 4.11 -9.97
C ALA A 97 -1.70 5.51 -9.35
N ALA A 98 -2.27 5.75 -8.17
CA ALA A 98 -2.09 7.01 -7.44
C ALA A 98 -0.64 7.21 -6.98
N LEU A 99 0.05 6.15 -6.50
CA LEU A 99 1.48 6.20 -6.19
C LEU A 99 2.34 6.51 -7.41
N LEU A 100 1.97 6.01 -8.59
CA LEU A 100 2.62 6.30 -9.86
C LEU A 100 2.41 7.76 -10.27
N LYS A 101 1.17 8.27 -10.17
CA LYS A 101 0.87 9.69 -10.40
C LYS A 101 1.67 10.59 -9.46
N ALA A 102 1.79 10.22 -8.19
CA ALA A 102 2.60 10.97 -7.23
C ALA A 102 4.07 11.08 -7.67
N ALA A 103 4.67 9.95 -8.08
CA ALA A 103 6.05 9.93 -8.57
C ALA A 103 6.23 10.82 -9.81
N ARG A 104 5.26 10.78 -10.73
CA ARG A 104 5.20 11.65 -11.92
C ARG A 104 5.10 13.13 -11.55
N SER A 105 4.18 13.47 -10.64
CA SER A 105 4.03 14.85 -10.17
C SER A 105 5.30 15.40 -9.52
N VAL A 106 6.09 14.58 -8.82
CA VAL A 106 7.41 15.00 -8.33
C VAL A 106 8.39 15.25 -9.48
N GLN A 107 8.41 14.39 -10.51
CA GLN A 107 9.25 14.60 -11.70
C GLN A 107 8.89 15.90 -12.44
N ASP A 108 7.61 16.24 -12.47
CA ASP A 108 7.09 17.47 -13.09
C ASP A 108 7.26 18.70 -12.17
N GLY A 109 7.88 18.55 -10.98
CA GLY A 109 8.07 19.62 -10.00
C GLY A 109 6.80 20.03 -9.25
N ASN A 110 5.68 19.34 -9.46
CA ASN A 110 4.41 19.60 -8.79
C ASN A 110 4.29 18.80 -7.47
N LEU A 111 4.97 19.29 -6.42
CA LEU A 111 4.95 18.67 -5.09
C LEU A 111 3.55 18.65 -4.47
N GLY A 112 2.72 19.67 -4.74
CA GLY A 112 1.34 19.73 -4.25
C GLY A 112 0.47 18.59 -4.79
N ALA A 113 0.52 18.34 -6.10
CA ALA A 113 -0.18 17.22 -6.70
C ALA A 113 0.36 15.87 -6.20
N ALA A 114 1.67 15.75 -6.00
CA ALA A 114 2.25 14.53 -5.44
C ALA A 114 1.73 14.23 -4.03
N ARG A 115 1.69 15.26 -3.18
CA ARG A 115 1.14 15.20 -1.82
C ARG A 115 -0.32 14.72 -1.84
N GLU A 116 -1.17 15.33 -2.66
CA GLU A 116 -2.58 14.98 -2.78
C GLU A 116 -2.77 13.48 -3.10
N GLN A 117 -2.00 12.95 -4.05
CA GLN A 117 -2.10 11.54 -4.42
C GLN A 117 -1.64 10.61 -3.29
N LEU A 118 -0.59 10.96 -2.56
CA LEU A 118 -0.06 10.16 -1.45
C LEU A 118 -1.02 10.17 -0.25
N GLU A 119 -1.61 11.31 0.08
CA GLU A 119 -2.64 11.43 1.10
C GLU A 119 -3.90 10.65 0.70
N TRP A 120 -4.30 10.72 -0.58
CA TRP A 120 -5.41 9.93 -1.10
C TRP A 120 -5.17 8.44 -0.90
N VAL A 121 -3.97 7.92 -1.18
CA VAL A 121 -3.63 6.51 -0.92
C VAL A 121 -3.78 6.15 0.55
N LEU A 122 -3.30 7.01 1.47
CA LEU A 122 -3.41 6.78 2.91
C LEU A 122 -4.86 6.78 3.42
N GLN A 123 -5.77 7.48 2.75
CA GLN A 123 -7.20 7.49 3.06
C GLN A 123 -7.95 6.23 2.57
N LYS A 124 -7.35 5.42 1.68
CA LYS A 124 -7.98 4.22 1.10
C LYS A 124 -7.66 2.92 1.82
N ASN A 125 -7.43 2.99 3.13
CA ASN A 125 -7.10 1.84 4.00
C ASN A 125 -6.06 0.90 3.36
N PRO A 126 -4.87 1.42 2.96
CA PRO A 126 -3.87 0.62 2.29
C PRO A 126 -3.34 -0.48 3.21
N LYS A 127 -2.86 -1.58 2.61
CA LYS A 127 -2.05 -2.57 3.35
C LYS A 127 -0.81 -1.87 3.94
N GLN A 128 -0.29 -2.41 5.04
CA GLN A 128 0.83 -1.82 5.77
C GLN A 128 2.02 -1.46 4.88
N ASP A 129 2.44 -2.33 3.96
CA ASP A 129 3.57 -2.05 3.06
C ASP A 129 3.29 -0.84 2.15
N VAL A 130 2.07 -0.74 1.62
CA VAL A 130 1.64 0.38 0.77
C VAL A 130 1.55 1.67 1.59
N ALA A 131 1.04 1.58 2.82
CA ALA A 131 0.99 2.70 3.76
C ALA A 131 2.40 3.21 4.10
N THR A 132 3.35 2.31 4.38
CA THR A 132 4.75 2.64 4.65
C THR A 132 5.39 3.34 3.45
N ILE A 133 5.23 2.80 2.24
CA ILE A 133 5.74 3.43 1.01
C ILE A 133 5.13 4.82 0.81
N ALA A 134 3.80 4.95 0.98
CA ALA A 134 3.11 6.23 0.81
C ALA A 134 3.59 7.27 1.82
N ARG A 135 3.73 6.92 3.11
CA ARG A 135 4.24 7.82 4.15
C ARG A 135 5.70 8.21 3.91
N MET A 136 6.57 7.26 3.56
CA MET A 136 7.97 7.57 3.25
C MET A 136 8.09 8.52 2.05
N ARG A 137 7.29 8.31 1.00
CA ARG A 137 7.25 9.21 -0.16
C ARG A 137 6.65 10.57 0.21
N LEU A 138 5.61 10.61 1.04
CA LEU A 138 4.99 11.86 1.50
C LEU A 138 5.97 12.68 2.33
N ALA A 139 6.70 12.06 3.27
CA ALA A 139 7.76 12.73 4.01
C ALA A 139 8.85 13.30 3.09
N ARG A 140 9.23 12.60 2.02
CA ARG A 140 10.17 13.13 1.02
C ARG A 140 9.61 14.32 0.23
N VAL A 141 8.32 14.31 -0.08
CA VAL A 141 7.64 15.46 -0.70
C VAL A 141 7.63 16.66 0.24
N GLU A 142 7.32 16.46 1.52
CA GLU A 142 7.38 17.54 2.52
C GLU A 142 8.80 18.07 2.72
N MET A 143 9.81 17.19 2.75
CA MET A 143 11.23 17.60 2.79
C MET A 143 11.61 18.46 1.59
N ALA A 144 11.21 18.04 0.38
CA ALA A 144 11.48 18.80 -0.84
C ALA A 144 10.78 20.16 -0.86
N ASP A 145 9.67 20.30 -0.13
CA ASP A 145 8.93 21.54 0.07
C ASP A 145 9.42 22.35 1.28
N GLY A 146 10.56 21.96 1.87
CA GLY A 146 11.20 22.66 3.01
C GLY A 146 10.54 22.40 4.37
N GLN A 147 9.60 21.46 4.46
CA GLN A 147 8.83 21.15 5.68
C GLN A 147 9.44 19.95 6.43
N ALA A 148 10.67 20.13 6.93
CA ALA A 148 11.42 19.03 7.55
C ALA A 148 10.79 18.48 8.83
N GLU A 149 10.21 19.34 9.67
CA GLU A 149 9.49 18.92 10.88
C GLU A 149 8.29 18.04 10.53
N LYS A 150 7.48 18.47 9.55
CA LYS A 150 6.33 17.71 9.07
C LYS A 150 6.75 16.36 8.47
N ALA A 151 7.84 16.34 7.73
CA ALA A 151 8.40 15.10 7.21
C ALA A 151 8.78 14.12 8.33
N LEU A 152 9.39 14.62 9.41
CA LEU A 152 9.73 13.80 10.57
C LEU A 152 8.47 13.27 11.26
N GLU A 153 7.45 14.11 11.44
CA GLU A 153 6.15 13.70 12.00
C GLU A 153 5.51 12.57 11.19
N ILE A 154 5.51 12.67 9.86
CA ILE A 154 4.98 11.62 8.98
C ILE A 154 5.78 10.33 9.11
N LEU A 155 7.11 10.39 9.16
CA LEU A 155 7.96 9.21 9.38
C LEU A 155 7.71 8.57 10.75
N ASN A 156 7.42 9.36 11.78
CA ASN A 156 7.13 8.85 13.12
C ASN A 156 5.78 8.11 13.21
N GLN A 157 4.89 8.26 12.22
CA GLN A 157 3.66 7.48 12.11
C GLN A 157 3.88 6.06 11.55
N ILE A 158 5.12 5.69 11.19
CA ILE A 158 5.48 4.37 10.69
C ILE A 158 5.97 3.51 11.85
N ASP A 159 5.05 2.85 12.55
CA ASP A 159 5.39 1.99 13.71
C ASP A 159 6.25 0.78 13.31
N GLN A 160 5.96 0.21 12.14
CA GLN A 160 6.57 -1.04 11.68
C GLN A 160 7.00 -0.93 10.21
N PRO A 161 8.21 -0.40 9.96
CA PRO A 161 8.74 -0.26 8.59
C PRO A 161 9.01 -1.59 7.88
N GLY A 162 9.08 -2.71 8.60
CA GLY A 162 9.30 -4.04 8.02
C GLY A 162 10.57 -4.10 7.16
N ALA A 163 10.42 -4.63 5.94
CA ALA A 163 11.52 -4.72 4.96
C ALA A 163 12.10 -3.35 4.56
N PHE A 164 11.37 -2.25 4.80
CA PHE A 164 11.82 -0.89 4.46
C PHE A 164 12.65 -0.24 5.56
N LYS A 165 12.93 -0.92 6.68
CA LYS A 165 13.59 -0.32 7.85
C LYS A 165 14.91 0.36 7.50
N ALA A 166 15.79 -0.25 6.71
CA ALA A 166 17.06 0.39 6.31
C ALA A 166 16.84 1.72 5.56
N SER A 167 15.92 1.75 4.59
CA SER A 167 15.57 2.98 3.85
C SER A 167 14.83 4.01 4.71
N TYR A 168 14.01 3.55 5.66
CA TYR A 168 13.34 4.41 6.62
C TYR A 168 14.35 5.14 7.51
N GLU A 169 15.34 4.42 8.03
CA GLU A 169 16.41 4.98 8.87
C GLU A 169 17.28 5.97 8.08
N GLU A 170 17.63 5.64 6.83
CA GLU A 170 18.34 6.55 5.92
C GLU A 170 17.57 7.87 5.74
N TYR A 171 16.28 7.80 5.41
CA TYR A 171 15.48 9.01 5.22
C TYR A 171 15.23 9.78 6.52
N ARG A 172 15.09 9.09 7.65
CA ARG A 172 15.00 9.78 8.94
C ARG A 172 16.29 10.52 9.25
N GLY A 173 17.46 9.95 8.93
CA GLY A 173 18.74 10.63 9.03
C GLY A 173 18.81 11.90 8.18
N ASP A 174 18.38 11.82 6.92
CA ASP A 174 18.33 12.99 6.01
C ASP A 174 17.45 14.12 6.57
N VAL A 175 16.28 13.77 7.10
CA VAL A 175 15.35 14.71 7.73
C VAL A 175 15.95 15.34 8.99
N LEU A 176 16.53 14.52 9.88
CA LEU A 176 17.14 14.98 11.13
C LEU A 176 18.33 15.92 10.86
N LEU A 177 19.11 15.62 9.83
CA LEU A 177 20.22 16.48 9.43
C LEU A 177 19.73 17.84 8.93
N ALA A 178 18.66 17.89 8.12
CA ALA A 178 18.06 19.14 7.68
C ALA A 178 17.49 19.98 8.85
N LEU A 179 17.11 19.33 9.96
CA LEU A 179 16.68 19.97 11.20
C LEU A 179 17.86 20.40 12.10
N GLY A 180 19.11 20.18 11.68
CA GLY A 180 20.31 20.47 12.48
C GLY A 180 20.56 19.48 13.62
N ARG A 181 19.88 18.32 13.64
CA ARG A 181 19.96 17.29 14.69
C ARG A 181 21.00 16.23 14.33
N SER A 182 22.25 16.65 14.20
CA SER A 182 23.34 15.83 13.64
C SER A 182 23.63 14.53 14.40
N ASP A 183 23.57 14.53 15.74
CA ASP A 183 23.82 13.31 16.52
C ASP A 183 22.72 12.25 16.33
N GLU A 184 21.47 12.70 16.20
CA GLU A 184 20.35 11.81 15.91
C GLU A 184 20.38 11.33 14.46
N ALA A 185 20.81 12.18 13.53
CA ALA A 185 21.04 11.79 12.14
C ALA A 185 22.13 10.73 12.03
N ARG A 186 23.25 10.89 12.75
CA ARG A 186 24.33 9.89 12.84
C ARG A 186 23.80 8.54 13.33
N THR A 187 23.01 8.56 14.40
CA THR A 187 22.40 7.35 14.96
C THR A 187 21.48 6.65 13.93
N ALA A 188 20.68 7.42 13.20
CA ALA A 188 19.80 6.88 12.16
C ALA A 188 20.60 6.29 10.98
N TYR A 189 21.65 6.98 10.50
CA TYR A 189 22.48 6.45 9.43
C TYR A 189 23.25 5.19 9.82
N GLN A 190 23.78 5.11 11.04
CA GLN A 190 24.43 3.90 11.54
C GLN A 190 23.47 2.71 11.48
N LEU A 191 22.25 2.89 12.00
CA LEU A 191 21.25 1.82 11.98
C LEU A 191 20.86 1.44 10.54
N ALA A 192 20.77 2.41 9.63
CA ALA A 192 20.52 2.14 8.21
C ALA A 192 21.61 1.28 7.57
N VAL A 193 22.89 1.55 7.87
CA VAL A 193 24.05 0.77 7.38
C VAL A 193 24.04 -0.64 7.97
N ASP A 194 23.89 -0.77 9.29
CA ASP A 194 23.89 -2.07 9.97
C ASP A 194 22.80 -3.00 9.41
N LEU A 195 21.59 -2.47 9.22
CA LEU A 195 20.47 -3.21 8.64
C LEU A 195 20.70 -3.56 7.17
N ALA A 196 21.32 -2.66 6.40
CA ALA A 196 21.65 -2.89 5.00
C ALA A 196 22.66 -4.04 4.85
N GLU A 197 23.68 -4.09 5.71
CA GLU A 197 24.66 -5.17 5.74
C GLU A 197 24.04 -6.50 6.16
N GLN A 198 23.21 -6.51 7.22
CA GLN A 198 22.49 -7.71 7.67
C GLN A 198 21.58 -8.30 6.59
N ASN A 199 20.98 -7.45 5.76
CA ASN A 199 20.12 -7.86 4.64
C ASN A 199 20.91 -8.24 3.37
N GLY A 200 22.25 -8.19 3.39
CA GLY A 200 23.09 -8.48 2.22
C GLY A 200 22.97 -7.44 1.11
N GLN A 201 22.54 -6.22 1.44
CA GLN A 201 22.36 -5.10 0.50
C GLN A 201 23.10 -3.86 1.00
N PRO A 202 24.45 -3.84 0.98
CA PRO A 202 25.23 -2.71 1.47
C PRO A 202 24.82 -1.39 0.82
N ARG A 203 24.87 -0.29 1.59
CA ARG A 203 24.51 1.06 1.13
C ARG A 203 25.70 2.03 1.23
N PRO A 204 26.65 2.00 0.28
CA PRO A 204 27.87 2.82 0.34
C PRO A 204 27.60 4.32 0.45
N LEU A 205 26.54 4.82 -0.17
CA LEU A 205 26.16 6.23 -0.09
C LEU A 205 25.72 6.65 1.32
N VAL A 206 25.10 5.75 2.08
CA VAL A 206 24.67 6.03 3.46
C VAL A 206 25.87 5.99 4.40
N ALA A 207 26.79 5.04 4.18
CA ALA A 207 28.07 5.01 4.91
C ALA A 207 28.87 6.30 4.68
N LEU A 208 28.90 6.82 3.45
CA LEU A 208 29.56 8.10 3.16
C LEU A 208 28.93 9.28 3.91
N LYS A 209 27.59 9.35 3.98
CA LYS A 209 26.87 10.38 4.78
C LYS A 209 27.22 10.29 6.26
N LEU A 210 27.31 9.06 6.79
CA LEU A 210 27.68 8.80 8.17
C LEU A 210 29.11 9.28 8.48
N ASP A 211 30.06 8.96 7.60
CA ASP A 211 31.47 9.36 7.74
C ASP A 211 31.65 10.88 7.71
N ASP A 212 30.89 11.59 6.87
CA ASP A 212 30.93 13.05 6.77
C ASP A 212 30.49 13.73 8.08
N LEU A 213 29.47 13.17 8.73
CA LEU A 213 29.03 13.63 10.05
C LEU A 213 30.04 13.32 11.17
N ALA A 214 30.86 12.29 11.03
CA ALA A 214 31.91 12.00 12.01
C ALA A 214 33.03 13.05 11.95
N LYS A 215 33.39 13.52 10.76
CA LYS A 215 34.45 14.52 10.55
C LYS A 215 34.06 15.94 10.95
N THR A 216 32.78 16.28 10.89
CA THR A 216 32.28 17.62 11.23
C THR A 216 32.14 17.84 12.75
N GLY A 217 32.27 16.77 13.55
CA GLY A 217 32.21 16.83 15.02
C GLY A 217 33.56 16.91 15.73
N GLU A 218 34.68 16.90 15.00
CA GLU A 218 36.05 17.17 15.49
C GLU A 218 36.43 18.64 15.28
#